data_AF-A0A9E1KEU7-F1
#
_entry.id   AF-A0A9E1KEU7-F1
#
_cell.length_a   1.000
_cell.length_b   1.000
_cell.length_c   1.000
_cell.angle_alpha   90.00
_cell.angle_beta   90.00
_cell.angle_gamma   90.00
#
_symmetry.space_group_name_H-M   'P 1'
#
loop_
_entity.id
_entity.type
_entity.pdbx_description
1 polymer ?
#
loop_
_entity_poly.entity_id
_entity_poly.type
_entity_poly.pdbx_seq_one_letter_code
_entity_poly.pdbx_strand_id
1 'polypeptide(L)'
;MSIISRIFGKKKKNKYDDKPPMHGGDGLSKHSPVIVNCASMGMAQSLIDDFITDKCGKGWVRGMEYTIGAPDNPEKLLRMISVESNDGSEYSFYFDLARPVAAAAKMLGI
;
A
#
# COMPACT_ATOMS: atom_id res chain seq x y z
N MET A 1 -40.25 21.56 -16.54
CA MET A 1 -39.20 22.08 -15.65
C MET A 1 -39.43 21.51 -14.27
N SER A 2 -38.55 20.65 -13.75
CA SER A 2 -38.49 20.33 -12.32
C SER A 2 -37.03 20.23 -11.90
N ILE A 3 -36.67 21.10 -10.96
CA ILE A 3 -35.35 21.30 -10.41
C ILE A 3 -35.28 20.39 -9.16
N ILE A 4 -34.62 19.24 -9.25
CA ILE A 4 -34.27 18.46 -8.06
C ILE A 4 -32.84 18.85 -7.68
N SER A 5 -32.80 19.77 -6.73
CA SER A 5 -31.64 20.31 -6.05
C SER A 5 -30.88 19.23 -5.27
N ARG A 6 -29.56 19.16 -5.55
CA ARG A 6 -28.45 19.02 -4.60
C ARG A 6 -28.75 18.26 -3.30
N ILE A 7 -28.37 16.99 -3.27
CA ILE A 7 -27.87 16.34 -2.05
C ILE A 7 -26.48 15.78 -2.37
N PHE A 8 -25.52 16.70 -2.54
CA PHE A 8 -24.11 16.36 -2.37
C PHE A 8 -23.87 16.24 -0.87
N GLY A 9 -23.89 15.00 -0.37
CA GLY A 9 -23.42 14.67 0.97
C GLY A 9 -21.94 15.05 1.07
N LYS A 10 -21.65 16.22 1.65
CA LYS A 10 -20.31 16.58 2.10
C LYS A 10 -19.92 15.61 3.21
N LYS A 11 -19.31 14.47 2.84
CA LYS A 11 -18.54 13.66 3.80
C LYS A 11 -17.49 14.60 4.39
N LYS A 12 -17.50 14.77 5.71
CA LYS A 12 -16.42 15.44 6.45
C LYS A 12 -15.11 14.79 5.99
N LYS A 13 -14.24 15.54 5.33
CA LYS A 13 -12.87 15.10 5.05
C LYS A 13 -12.21 14.88 6.40
N ASN A 14 -11.98 13.61 6.73
CA ASN A 14 -11.28 13.24 7.95
C ASN A 14 -9.84 13.71 7.77
N LYS A 15 -9.35 14.59 8.65
CA LYS A 15 -7.98 15.15 8.63
C LYS A 15 -6.86 14.09 8.74
N TYR A 16 -7.23 12.82 8.87
CA TYR A 16 -6.32 11.67 9.00
C TYR A 16 -6.07 10.93 7.68
N ASP A 17 -6.70 11.34 6.57
CA ASP A 17 -6.73 10.57 5.30
C ASP A 17 -6.08 11.28 4.10
N ASP A 18 -5.34 12.37 4.30
CA ASP A 18 -4.77 13.17 3.18
C ASP A 18 -3.48 12.58 2.58
N LYS A 19 -3.01 11.40 3.03
CA LYS A 19 -1.86 10.75 2.42
C LYS A 19 -2.29 9.92 1.21
N PRO A 20 -1.54 9.95 0.09
CA PRO A 20 -1.88 9.13 -1.06
C PRO A 20 -1.84 7.63 -0.69
N PRO A 21 -2.56 6.78 -1.46
CA PRO A 21 -2.66 5.34 -1.18
C PRO A 21 -1.30 4.64 -1.06
N MET A 22 -0.28 5.17 -1.74
CA MET A 22 1.12 4.78 -1.59
C MET A 22 1.98 6.02 -1.36
N HIS A 23 2.85 5.96 -0.35
CA HIS A 23 3.81 7.02 0.00
C HIS A 23 5.01 6.44 0.74
N GLY A 24 5.98 7.26 1.13
CA GLY A 24 7.16 6.81 1.88
C GLY A 24 8.37 6.63 0.98
N GLY A 25 9.05 5.49 1.10
CA GLY A 25 10.30 5.19 0.39
C GLY A 25 10.11 4.73 -1.06
N ASP A 26 11.21 4.28 -1.66
CA ASP A 26 11.26 3.75 -3.03
C ASP A 26 10.96 2.25 -3.11
N GLY A 27 10.86 1.57 -1.98
CA GLY A 27 10.56 0.15 -1.88
C GLY A 27 11.71 -0.77 -2.27
N LEU A 28 12.91 -0.26 -2.59
CA LEU A 28 14.04 -1.09 -3.06
C LEU A 28 14.92 -1.57 -1.91
N SER A 29 14.68 -1.11 -0.69
CA SER A 29 15.37 -1.58 0.50
C SER A 29 14.46 -1.63 1.71
N LYS A 30 14.81 -2.50 2.68
CA LYS A 30 14.13 -2.59 3.98
C LYS A 30 14.17 -1.29 4.81
N HIS A 31 15.09 -0.37 4.52
CA HIS A 31 15.18 0.94 5.19
C HIS A 31 14.33 2.03 4.51
N SER A 32 13.87 1.77 3.28
CA SER A 32 13.06 2.70 2.49
C SER A 32 11.80 1.99 1.95
N PRO A 33 10.96 1.38 2.81
CA PRO A 33 9.78 0.67 2.33
C PRO A 33 8.72 1.65 1.81
N VAL A 34 7.91 1.18 0.84
CA VAL A 34 6.71 1.91 0.43
C VAL A 34 5.60 1.64 1.43
N ILE A 35 5.01 2.70 1.97
CA ILE A 35 3.88 2.65 2.87
C ILE A 35 2.60 2.57 2.04
N VAL A 36 1.83 1.50 2.24
CA VAL A 36 0.56 1.25 1.55
C VAL A 36 -0.59 1.56 2.50
N ASN A 37 -1.21 2.73 2.33
CA ASN A 37 -2.35 3.17 3.12
C ASN A 37 -3.65 2.81 2.40
N CYS A 38 -4.28 1.71 2.80
CA CYS A 38 -5.50 1.24 2.15
C CYS A 38 -6.47 0.59 3.15
N ALA A 39 -7.77 0.64 2.85
CA ALA A 39 -8.80 0.12 3.76
C ALA A 39 -8.96 -1.41 3.72
N SER A 40 -8.30 -2.11 2.80
CA SER A 40 -8.39 -3.57 2.68
C SER A 40 -7.13 -4.18 2.07
N MET A 41 -6.86 -5.44 2.40
CA MET A 41 -5.73 -6.20 1.83
C MET A 41 -5.86 -6.42 0.32
N GLY A 42 -7.08 -6.53 -0.22
CA GLY A 42 -7.30 -6.66 -1.66
C GLY A 42 -6.86 -5.40 -2.42
N MET A 43 -7.17 -4.21 -1.87
CA MET A 43 -6.66 -2.95 -2.43
C MET A 43 -5.14 -2.82 -2.24
N ALA A 44 -4.60 -3.30 -1.11
CA ALA A 44 -3.16 -3.32 -0.90
C ALA A 44 -2.43 -4.09 -2.02
N GLN A 45 -2.95 -5.27 -2.39
CA GLN A 45 -2.37 -6.09 -3.45
C GLN A 45 -2.43 -5.40 -4.80
N SER A 46 -3.58 -4.83 -5.17
CA SER A 46 -3.70 -4.09 -6.43
C SER A 46 -2.70 -2.93 -6.51
N LEU A 47 -2.57 -2.15 -5.43
CA LEU A 47 -1.64 -1.02 -5.37
C LEU A 47 -0.17 -1.48 -5.47
N ILE A 48 0.18 -2.58 -4.79
CA ILE A 48 1.51 -3.19 -4.88
C ILE A 48 1.80 -3.63 -6.32
N ASP A 49 0.84 -4.27 -6.99
CA ASP A 49 1.03 -4.81 -8.33
C ASP A 49 1.17 -3.69 -9.37
N ASP A 50 0.39 -2.62 -9.21
CA ASP A 50 0.53 -1.40 -10.02
C ASP A 50 1.92 -0.79 -9.81
N PHE A 51 2.38 -0.67 -8.56
CA PHE A 51 3.71 -0.14 -8.25
C PHE A 51 4.85 -0.98 -8.84
N ILE A 52 4.76 -2.31 -8.74
CA ILE A 52 5.76 -3.20 -9.32
C ILE A 52 5.73 -3.09 -10.85
N THR A 53 4.54 -3.02 -11.45
CA THR A 53 4.40 -2.82 -12.90
C THR A 53 5.00 -1.51 -13.37
N ASP A 54 4.86 -0.43 -12.60
CA ASP A 54 5.48 0.86 -12.90
C ASP A 54 7.01 0.81 -12.84
N LYS A 55 7.59 -0.10 -12.02
CA LYS A 55 9.04 -0.27 -11.86
C LYS A 55 9.66 -1.26 -12.85
N CYS A 56 8.99 -2.38 -13.09
CA CYS A 56 9.51 -3.50 -13.89
C CYS A 56 8.89 -3.56 -15.30
N GLY A 57 7.93 -2.70 -15.62
CA GLY A 57 7.14 -2.81 -16.84
C GLY A 57 6.12 -3.95 -16.77
N LYS A 58 5.56 -4.35 -17.91
CA LYS A 58 4.60 -5.48 -17.98
C LYS A 58 5.34 -6.83 -18.10
N GLY A 59 4.69 -7.90 -17.65
CA GLY A 59 5.19 -9.27 -17.84
C GLY A 59 6.15 -9.76 -16.76
N TRP A 60 6.27 -9.03 -15.64
CA TRP A 60 6.97 -9.53 -14.46
C TRP A 60 6.24 -10.71 -13.83
N VAL A 61 6.98 -11.56 -13.12
CA VAL A 61 6.46 -12.71 -12.40
C VAL A 61 6.61 -12.48 -10.91
N ARG A 62 5.51 -12.68 -10.18
CA ARG A 62 5.51 -12.61 -8.72
C ARG A 62 6.20 -13.85 -8.16
N GLY A 63 7.29 -13.63 -7.42
CA GLY A 63 8.01 -14.67 -6.71
C GLY A 63 7.52 -14.87 -5.29
N MET A 64 8.43 -15.34 -4.43
CA MET A 64 8.13 -15.58 -3.02
C MET A 64 7.90 -14.28 -2.25
N GLU A 65 7.05 -14.39 -1.23
CA GLU A 65 6.74 -13.29 -0.34
C GLU A 65 7.08 -13.64 1.10
N TYR A 66 7.65 -12.66 1.80
CA TYR A 66 8.12 -12.83 3.16
C TYR A 66 7.59 -11.70 4.03
N THR A 67 7.36 -12.03 5.30
CA THR A 67 7.16 -11.01 6.34
C THR A 67 8.47 -10.91 7.12
N ILE A 68 9.06 -9.72 7.15
CA ILE A 68 10.33 -9.45 7.81
C ILE A 68 10.17 -8.34 8.84
N GLY A 69 11.00 -8.32 9.89
CA GLY A 69 11.06 -7.18 10.79
C GLY A 69 11.70 -5.96 10.13
N ALA A 70 11.18 -4.77 10.41
CA ALA A 70 11.83 -3.54 10.00
C ALA A 70 13.17 -3.39 10.74
N PRO A 71 14.23 -2.93 10.08
CA PRO A 71 15.58 -2.89 10.65
C PRO A 71 15.68 -2.02 11.91
N ASP A 72 14.92 -0.92 11.95
CA ASP A 72 14.98 0.06 13.05
C ASP A 72 13.85 -0.13 14.07
N ASN A 73 12.90 -1.04 13.80
CA ASN A 73 11.81 -1.36 14.70
C ASN A 73 11.34 -2.82 14.47
N PRO A 74 11.81 -3.79 15.26
CA PRO A 74 11.48 -5.21 15.09
C PRO A 74 9.98 -5.52 15.26
N GLU A 75 9.24 -4.70 16.00
CA GLU A 75 7.78 -4.86 16.17
C GLU A 75 7.01 -4.45 14.91
N LYS A 76 7.62 -3.63 14.06
CA LYS A 76 7.08 -3.25 12.77
C LYS A 76 7.43 -4.32 11.74
N LEU A 77 6.42 -4.89 11.11
CA LEU A 77 6.58 -5.90 10.08
C LEU A 77 6.47 -5.29 8.68
N LEU A 78 7.36 -5.68 7.79
CA LEU A 78 7.36 -5.33 6.38
C LEU A 78 7.05 -6.58 5.54
N ARG A 79 6.36 -6.37 4.42
CA ARG A 79 6.18 -7.39 3.39
C ARG A 79 7.27 -7.22 2.34
N MET A 80 8.11 -8.23 2.17
CA MET A 80 9.07 -8.32 1.06
C MET A 80 8.47 -9.19 -0.03
N ILE A 81 8.53 -8.72 -1.27
CA ILE A 81 8.04 -9.46 -2.45
C ILE A 81 9.19 -9.54 -3.43
N SER A 82 9.62 -10.77 -3.75
CA SER A 82 10.57 -11.01 -4.82
C SER A 82 9.84 -11.02 -6.17
N VAL A 83 10.43 -10.39 -7.17
CA VAL A 83 9.86 -10.23 -8.51
C VAL A 83 10.94 -10.55 -9.54
N GLU A 84 10.60 -11.36 -10.51
CA GLU A 84 11.42 -11.54 -11.71
C GLU A 84 10.86 -10.65 -12.82
N SER A 85 11.68 -9.75 -13.34
CA SER A 85 11.34 -8.89 -14.46
C SER A 85 11.45 -9.63 -15.79
N ASN A 86 10.87 -9.08 -16.86
CA ASN A 86 10.84 -9.71 -18.18
C ASN A 86 12.24 -9.84 -18.83
N ASP A 87 13.22 -9.09 -18.35
CA ASP A 87 14.62 -9.21 -18.74
C ASP A 87 15.39 -10.29 -17.95
N GLY A 88 14.70 -11.01 -17.04
CA GLY A 88 15.29 -12.01 -16.14
C GLY A 88 15.95 -11.41 -14.90
N SER A 89 15.90 -10.09 -14.71
CA SER A 89 16.44 -9.45 -13.50
C SER A 89 15.54 -9.70 -12.29
N GLU A 90 16.13 -10.10 -11.16
CA GLU A 90 15.39 -10.26 -9.90
C GLU A 90 15.44 -8.99 -9.05
N TYR A 91 14.27 -8.56 -8.57
CA TYR A 91 14.08 -7.43 -7.67
C TYR A 91 13.40 -7.87 -6.39
N SER A 92 13.71 -7.21 -5.28
CA SER A 92 12.99 -7.37 -4.02
C SER A 92 12.38 -6.03 -3.63
N PHE A 93 11.05 -6.01 -3.50
CA PHE A 93 10.31 -4.84 -3.09
C PHE A 93 9.83 -4.95 -1.65
N TYR A 94 9.90 -3.85 -0.90
CA TYR A 94 9.58 -3.78 0.52
C TYR A 94 8.41 -2.84 0.76
N PHE A 95 7.36 -3.37 1.38
CA PHE A 95 6.12 -2.66 1.67
C PHE A 95 5.79 -2.65 3.15
N ASP A 96 5.43 -1.49 3.67
CA ASP A 96 4.82 -1.32 4.98
C ASP A 96 3.30 -1.28 4.79
N LEU A 97 2.65 -2.38 5.16
CA LEU A 97 1.19 -2.49 5.13
C LEU A 97 0.59 -1.84 6.38
N ALA A 98 0.71 -0.53 6.46
CA ALA A 98 0.09 0.24 7.53
C ALA A 98 -1.43 0.11 7.41
N ARG A 99 -2.07 -0.57 8.36
CA ARG A 99 -3.53 -0.49 8.50
C ARG A 99 -3.86 0.97 8.83
N PRO A 100 -4.81 1.62 8.14
CA PRO A 100 -5.26 2.93 8.55
C PRO A 100 -5.68 2.86 10.02
N VAL A 101 -5.15 3.75 10.86
CA VAL A 101 -5.48 3.82 12.29
C VAL A 101 -7.00 3.89 12.50
N ALA A 102 -7.73 4.50 11.57
CA ALA A 102 -9.19 4.55 11.57
C ALA A 102 -9.88 3.19 11.36
N ALA A 103 -9.31 2.30 10.54
CA ALA A 103 -9.84 0.95 10.35
C ALA A 103 -9.55 0.07 11.57
N ALA A 104 -8.34 0.19 12.15
CA ALA A 104 -7.99 -0.49 13.39
C ALA A 104 -8.83 0.00 14.58
N ALA A 105 -9.03 1.32 14.73
CA ALA A 105 -9.87 1.92 15.76
C ALA A 105 -11.33 1.46 15.65
N LYS A 106 -11.89 1.46 14.43
CA LYS A 106 -13.25 0.98 14.16
C LYS A 106 -13.43 -0.52 14.49
N MET A 107 -12.41 -1.34 14.30
CA MET A 107 -12.44 -2.76 14.71
C MET A 107 -12.26 -2.95 16.22
N LEU A 108 -11.59 -2.01 16.89
CA LEU A 108 -11.41 -1.99 18.35
C LEU A 108 -12.58 -1.30 19.08
N GLY A 109 -13.60 -0.82 18.36
CA GLY A 109 -14.78 -0.17 18.93
C GLY A 109 -14.52 1.21 19.54
N ILE A 110 -13.43 1.88 19.12
CA ILE A 110 -13.02 3.21 19.57
C ILE A 110 -13.32 4.26 18.49
#